data_AF-A0A7R8CZG5-F1
#
_entry.id   AF-A0A7R8CZG5-F1
#
_cell.length_a   1.000
_cell.length_b   1.000
_cell.length_c   1.000
_cell.angle_alpha   90.00
_cell.angle_beta   90.00
_cell.angle_gamma   90.00
#
_symmetry.space_group_name_H-M   'P 1'
#
loop_
_entity.id
_entity.type
_entity.pdbx_description
1 polymer ?
#
loop_
_entity_poly.entity_id
_entity_poly.type
_entity_poly.pdbx_seq_one_letter_code
_entity_poly.pdbx_strand_id
1 'polypeptide(L)'
;MDSINADMQIAEKALKGMELCCGVFPKFWKKTNEFKEDDAIWKGGEDGGVGGGGPPPASMSTMGPQGGYVAKITNDDREEEMEENMQQVSTMIGNLRNMAADMGNEVENQNRQLDRINLKGASNESRVKIANDRAGALLK
;
A
#
# COMPACT_ATOMS: atom_id res chain seq x y z
N MET A 1 -3.30 7.33 -8.79
CA MET A 1 -3.51 8.58 -8.04
C MET A 1 -2.64 9.71 -8.56
N ASP A 2 -1.38 9.47 -8.91
CA ASP A 2 -0.48 10.54 -9.37
C ASP A 2 -0.86 11.12 -10.75
N SER A 3 -1.44 10.31 -11.65
CA SER A 3 -2.02 10.79 -12.91
C SER A 3 -3.17 11.79 -12.68
N ILE A 4 -4.11 11.44 -11.79
CA ILE A 4 -5.23 12.32 -11.39
C ILE A 4 -4.70 13.62 -10.78
N ASN A 5 -3.64 13.54 -9.97
CA ASN A 5 -3.03 14.73 -9.40
C ASN A 5 -2.44 15.65 -10.48
N ALA A 6 -1.71 15.08 -11.44
CA ALA A 6 -1.15 15.82 -12.56
C ALA A 6 -2.25 16.46 -13.41
N ASP A 7 -3.32 15.72 -13.72
CA ASP A 7 -4.47 16.23 -14.46
C ASP A 7 -5.17 17.37 -13.71
N MET A 8 -5.31 17.27 -12.38
CA MET A 8 -5.88 18.33 -11.55
C MET A 8 -5.00 19.60 -11.52
N GLN A 9 -3.67 19.47 -11.48
CA GLN A 9 -2.78 20.63 -11.57
C GLN A 9 -2.90 21.33 -12.93
N ILE A 10 -3.09 20.58 -14.02
CA ILE A 10 -3.31 21.14 -15.36
C ILE A 10 -4.66 21.86 -15.42
N ALA A 11 -5.72 21.25 -14.89
CA ALA A 11 -7.05 21.85 -14.81
C ALA A 11 -7.05 23.15 -13.98
N GLU A 12 -6.36 23.18 -12.84
CA GLU A 12 -6.21 24.38 -12.00
C GLU A 12 -5.49 25.52 -12.76
N LYS A 13 -4.43 25.21 -13.51
CA LYS A 13 -3.71 26.20 -14.33
C LYS A 13 -4.59 26.73 -15.46
N ALA A 14 -5.35 25.87 -16.13
CA ALA A 14 -6.27 26.26 -17.18
C ALA A 14 -7.39 27.18 -16.65
N LEU A 15 -7.99 26.84 -15.50
CA LEU A 15 -9.01 27.67 -14.85
C LEU A 15 -8.46 29.04 -14.43
N LYS A 16 -7.26 29.10 -13.85
CA LYS A 16 -6.59 30.40 -13.54
C LYS A 16 -6.33 31.22 -14.82
N GLY A 17 -5.94 30.57 -15.91
CA GLY A 17 -5.72 31.24 -17.20
C GLY A 17 -7.00 31.81 -17.81
N MET A 18 -8.12 31.09 -17.67
CA MET A 18 -9.44 31.55 -18.12
C MET A 18 -9.98 32.70 -17.26
N GLU A 19 -9.79 32.68 -15.93
CA GLU A 19 -10.10 33.82 -15.04
C GLU A 19 -9.35 35.10 -15.45
N LEU A 20 -8.11 34.99 -15.94
CA LEU A 20 -7.32 36.13 -16.43
C LEU A 20 -7.79 36.63 -17.81
N CYS A 21 -8.20 35.72 -18.70
CA CYS A 21 -8.53 36.04 -20.09
C CYS A 21 -9.96 36.60 -20.28
N CYS A 22 -10.89 36.28 -19.36
CA CYS A 22 -12.31 36.63 -19.48
C CYS A 22 -12.77 37.87 -18.68
N GLY A 23 -11.87 38.76 -18.26
CA GLY A 23 -12.22 40.18 -18.04
C GLY A 23 -12.41 40.67 -16.60
N VAL A 24 -11.37 40.62 -15.77
CA VAL A 24 -11.24 41.55 -14.62
C VAL A 24 -9.79 42.07 -14.52
N PHE A 25 -9.55 43.29 -15.02
CA PHE A 25 -8.40 44.12 -14.63
C PHE A 25 -8.24 44.14 -13.09
N PRO A 26 -7.01 44.20 -12.56
CA PRO A 26 -6.63 43.54 -11.31
C PRO A 26 -7.34 44.15 -10.10
N LYS A 27 -8.33 43.43 -9.56
CA LYS A 27 -8.72 43.60 -8.16
C LYS A 27 -7.62 42.99 -7.30
N PHE A 28 -6.60 43.81 -7.05
CA PHE A 28 -5.41 43.57 -6.24
C PHE A 28 -5.64 43.05 -4.80
N TRP A 29 -6.89 42.74 -4.39
CA TRP A 29 -7.28 42.59 -2.98
C TRP A 29 -8.26 41.44 -2.68
N LYS A 30 -8.32 40.39 -3.50
CA LYS A 30 -8.82 39.09 -3.02
C LYS A 30 -7.81 38.01 -3.32
N LYS A 31 -7.02 37.68 -2.29
CA LYS A 31 -6.27 36.44 -2.20
C LYS A 31 -7.28 35.30 -2.22
N THR A 32 -7.68 34.87 -3.41
CA THR A 32 -8.43 33.63 -3.59
C THR A 32 -7.62 32.55 -2.91
N ASN A 33 -8.24 31.80 -2.00
CA ASN A 33 -7.61 30.69 -1.31
C ASN A 33 -7.16 29.68 -2.39
N GLU A 34 -5.91 29.80 -2.81
CA GLU A 34 -5.24 28.81 -3.61
C GLU A 34 -5.18 27.56 -2.77
N PHE A 35 -5.66 26.46 -3.34
CA PHE A 35 -5.49 25.15 -2.72
C PHE A 35 -4.00 24.93 -2.52
N LYS A 36 -3.57 24.90 -1.25
CA LYS A 36 -2.21 24.54 -0.90
C LYS A 36 -2.16 23.02 -0.88
N GLU A 37 -1.57 22.46 -1.93
CA GLU A 37 -1.26 21.04 -1.98
C GLU A 37 -0.28 20.74 -0.83
N ASP A 38 -0.69 19.85 0.08
CA ASP A 38 0.18 19.44 1.18
C ASP A 38 1.28 18.53 0.60
N ASP A 39 2.47 19.11 0.42
CA ASP A 39 3.66 18.43 -0.12
C ASP A 39 3.97 17.12 0.63
N ALA A 40 3.61 17.02 1.90
CA ALA A 40 3.78 15.82 2.72
C ALA A 40 2.99 14.60 2.20
N ILE A 41 1.82 14.82 1.58
CA ILE A 41 0.95 13.74 1.06
C ILE A 41 1.51 13.17 -0.25
N TRP A 42 2.27 13.98 -1.00
CA TRP A 42 2.73 13.65 -2.36
C TRP A 42 4.25 13.36 -2.45
N LYS A 43 5.07 13.84 -1.50
CA LYS A 43 6.52 13.59 -1.45
C LYS A 43 6.95 12.37 -0.63
N GLY A 44 6.05 11.70 0.10
CA GLY A 44 6.36 10.53 0.95
C GLY A 44 6.63 9.23 0.19
N GLY A 45 7.49 9.27 -0.83
CA GLY A 45 7.68 8.19 -1.82
C GLY A 45 8.99 7.39 -1.75
N GLU A 46 9.87 7.60 -0.77
CA GLU A 46 11.22 6.99 -0.82
C GLU A 46 11.39 5.65 -0.10
N ASP A 47 10.41 5.13 0.64
CA ASP A 47 10.53 3.80 1.27
C ASP A 47 9.72 2.72 0.55
N GLY A 48 9.71 2.78 -0.79
CA GLY A 48 9.18 1.74 -1.68
C GLY A 48 10.24 0.74 -2.14
N GLY A 49 11.38 0.68 -1.45
CA GLY A 49 12.45 -0.28 -1.72
C GLY A 49 12.01 -1.71 -1.37
N VAL A 50 11.39 -2.38 -2.33
CA VAL A 50 11.36 -3.84 -2.38
C VAL A 50 12.82 -4.33 -2.40
N GLY A 51 13.21 -5.13 -1.42
CA GLY A 51 14.44 -5.92 -1.50
C GLY A 51 15.44 -5.61 -0.40
N GLY A 52 15.23 -6.22 0.75
CA GLY A 52 16.23 -6.25 1.81
C GLY A 52 15.82 -7.25 2.86
N GLY A 53 15.49 -8.48 2.43
CA GLY A 53 15.33 -9.61 3.32
C GLY A 53 16.55 -9.69 4.23
N GLY A 54 16.38 -9.27 5.48
CA GLY A 54 17.30 -9.64 6.53
C GLY A 54 17.45 -11.16 6.47
N PRO A 55 18.66 -11.70 6.67
CA PRO A 55 18.88 -13.13 6.58
C PRO A 55 17.82 -13.82 7.43
N PRO A 56 17.16 -14.88 6.91
CA PRO A 56 16.14 -15.60 7.68
C PRO A 56 16.76 -15.92 9.04
N PRO A 57 16.03 -15.75 10.16
CA PRO A 57 16.58 -15.97 11.49
C PRO A 57 17.31 -17.31 11.47
N ALA A 58 18.63 -17.22 11.59
CA ALA A 58 19.51 -18.38 11.54
C ALA A 58 19.11 -19.26 12.72
N SER A 59 18.74 -20.49 12.41
CA SER A 59 18.57 -21.57 13.38
C SER A 59 17.42 -21.37 14.39
N MET A 60 16.20 -21.61 13.92
CA MET A 60 15.42 -22.63 14.62
C MET A 60 15.36 -23.82 13.69
N SER A 61 16.40 -24.65 13.78
CA SER A 61 16.35 -26.02 13.28
C SER A 61 14.99 -26.60 13.65
N THR A 62 14.31 -27.16 12.65
CA THR A 62 13.22 -28.11 12.80
C THR A 62 13.57 -29.08 13.93
N MET A 63 13.17 -28.76 15.17
CA MET A 63 13.18 -29.72 16.26
C MET A 63 11.97 -30.62 15.99
N GLY A 64 12.14 -31.51 15.01
CA GLY A 64 11.35 -32.74 15.02
C GLY A 64 11.57 -33.42 16.37
N PRO A 65 10.54 -34.06 16.94
CA PRO A 65 10.70 -34.77 18.20
C PRO A 65 11.92 -35.69 18.08
N GLN A 66 12.82 -35.67 19.06
CA GLN A 66 14.04 -36.49 19.06
C GLN A 66 13.76 -38.01 19.00
N GLY A 67 12.48 -38.43 19.04
CA GLY A 67 12.02 -39.81 18.94
C GLY A 67 11.10 -40.12 17.77
N GLY A 68 11.02 -39.28 16.73
CA GLY A 68 10.05 -39.45 15.62
C GLY A 68 8.67 -38.88 15.96
N TYR A 69 7.84 -38.66 14.94
CA TYR A 69 6.50 -38.08 15.10
C TYR A 69 5.46 -39.12 15.57
N VAL A 70 5.69 -40.40 15.30
CA VAL A 70 4.81 -41.53 15.58
C VAL A 70 5.53 -42.50 16.51
N ALA A 71 4.89 -42.81 17.64
CA ALA A 71 5.39 -43.82 18.55
C ALA A 71 5.24 -45.21 17.94
N LYS A 72 6.33 -45.97 17.88
CA LYS A 72 6.32 -47.35 17.39
C LYS A 72 5.80 -48.30 18.46
N ILE A 73 4.66 -48.96 18.22
CA ILE A 73 4.02 -49.88 19.16
C ILE A 73 4.07 -51.30 18.59
N THR A 74 3.57 -51.49 17.37
CA THR A 74 3.56 -52.79 16.68
C THR A 74 4.71 -52.96 15.68
N ASN A 75 5.44 -51.88 15.34
CA ASN A 75 6.49 -51.87 14.31
C ASN A 75 6.01 -52.45 12.98
N ASP A 76 4.80 -52.07 12.55
CA ASP A 76 4.21 -52.46 11.28
C ASP A 76 4.32 -51.35 10.24
N ASP A 77 4.16 -51.71 8.96
CA ASP A 77 4.30 -50.80 7.82
C ASP A 77 3.37 -49.58 7.92
N ARG A 78 2.26 -49.70 8.65
CA ARG A 78 1.34 -48.59 8.92
C ARG A 78 1.99 -47.51 9.78
N GLU A 79 2.69 -47.89 10.85
CA GLU A 79 3.42 -46.94 11.70
C GLU A 79 4.53 -46.23 10.93
N GLU A 80 5.19 -46.93 9.98
CA GLU A 80 6.19 -46.34 9.10
C GLU A 80 5.58 -45.35 8.10
N GLU A 81 4.45 -45.70 7.46
CA GLU A 81 3.72 -44.78 6.57
C GLU A 81 3.22 -43.53 7.34
N MET A 82 2.76 -43.70 8.58
CA MET A 82 2.37 -42.57 9.42
C MET A 82 3.55 -41.66 9.76
N GLU A 83 4.74 -42.21 10.02
CA GLU A 83 5.95 -41.41 10.27
C GLU A 83 6.37 -40.62 9.03
N GLU A 84 6.39 -41.25 7.86
CA GLU A 84 6.70 -40.58 6.59
C GLU A 84 5.70 -39.46 6.28
N ASN A 85 4.40 -39.73 6.44
CA ASN A 85 3.35 -38.74 6.25
C ASN A 85 3.52 -37.56 7.22
N MET A 86 3.84 -37.81 8.49
CA MET A 86 4.07 -36.75 9.47
C MET A 86 5.32 -35.93 9.19
N GLN A 87 6.38 -36.54 8.64
CA GLN A 87 7.57 -35.81 8.22
C GLN A 87 7.29 -34.88 7.02
N GLN A 88 6.48 -35.34 6.06
CA GLN A 88 5.99 -34.49 4.97
C GLN A 88 5.13 -33.34 5.50
N VAL A 89 4.22 -33.62 6.44
CA VAL A 89 3.41 -32.59 7.12
C VAL A 89 4.29 -31.57 7.82
N SER A 90 5.34 -31.98 8.55
CA SER A 90 6.28 -31.04 9.18
C SER A 90 6.96 -30.12 8.15
N THR A 91 7.29 -30.64 6.98
CA THR A 91 7.90 -29.86 5.89
C THR A 91 6.89 -28.86 5.32
N MET A 92 5.65 -29.30 5.08
CA MET A 92 4.56 -28.44 4.63
C MET A 92 4.25 -27.32 5.64
N ILE A 93 4.26 -27.62 6.94
CA ILE A 93 4.07 -26.62 8.01
C ILE A 93 5.20 -25.58 7.98
N GLY A 94 6.45 -25.99 7.74
CA GLY A 94 7.57 -25.07 7.57
C GLY A 94 7.36 -24.10 6.40
N ASN A 95 6.89 -24.61 5.26
CA ASN A 95 6.57 -23.78 4.10
C ASN A 95 5.38 -22.84 4.38
N LEU A 96 4.32 -23.33 5.03
CA LEU A 96 3.17 -22.53 5.43
C LEU A 96 3.57 -21.39 6.37
N ARG A 97 4.50 -21.63 7.31
CA ARG A 97 5.04 -20.59 8.20
C ARG A 97 5.75 -19.49 7.42
N ASN A 98 6.59 -19.85 6.45
CA ASN A 98 7.28 -18.86 5.63
C ASN A 98 6.28 -18.04 4.81
N MET A 99 5.32 -18.69 4.14
CA MET A 99 4.26 -18.00 3.41
C MET A 99 3.40 -17.10 4.31
N ALA A 100 3.13 -17.51 5.55
CA ALA A 100 2.40 -16.68 6.51
C ALA A 100 3.21 -15.44 6.93
N ALA A 101 4.52 -15.57 7.10
CA ALA A 101 5.39 -14.43 7.40
C ALA A 101 5.48 -13.46 6.23
N ASP A 102 5.67 -13.97 5.01
CA ASP A 102 5.72 -13.16 3.78
C ASP A 102 4.39 -12.46 3.53
N MET A 103 3.27 -13.18 3.68
CA MET A 103 1.93 -12.61 3.57
C MET A 103 1.67 -11.55 4.65
N GLY A 104 2.13 -11.77 5.88
CA GLY A 104 2.00 -10.79 6.96
C GLY A 104 2.71 -9.47 6.64
N ASN A 105 3.94 -9.54 6.15
CA ASN A 105 4.70 -8.37 5.72
C ASN A 105 4.04 -7.66 4.53
N GLU A 106 3.53 -8.43 3.57
CA GLU A 106 2.85 -7.88 2.39
C GLU A 106 1.54 -7.17 2.78
N VAL A 107 0.74 -7.73 3.68
CA VAL A 107 -0.48 -7.08 4.20
C VAL A 107 -0.14 -5.77 4.90
N GLU A 108 0.92 -5.73 5.72
CA GLU A 108 1.34 -4.48 6.37
C GLU A 108 1.76 -3.42 5.36
N ASN A 109 2.55 -3.81 4.35
CA ASN A 109 2.96 -2.91 3.28
C ASN A 109 1.76 -2.37 2.49
N GLN A 110 0.82 -3.23 2.14
CA GLN A 110 -0.40 -2.84 1.44
C GLN A 110 -1.29 -1.93 2.29
N ASN A 111 -1.42 -2.18 3.59
CA ASN A 111 -2.16 -1.29 4.49
C ASN A 111 -1.56 0.13 4.51
N ARG A 112 -0.23 0.25 4.63
CA ARG A 112 0.44 1.56 4.55
C ARG A 112 0.24 2.23 3.19
N GLN A 113 0.20 1.45 2.11
CA GLN A 113 -0.09 1.97 0.77
C GLN A 113 -1.54 2.47 0.66
N LEU A 114 -2.50 1.73 1.22
CA LEU A 114 -3.91 2.13 1.26
C LEU A 114 -4.11 3.43 2.04
N ASP A 115 -3.44 3.62 3.17
CA ASP A 115 -3.51 4.87 3.93
C ASP A 115 -3.06 6.06 3.08
N ARG A 116 -1.96 5.93 2.33
CA ARG A 116 -1.51 6.96 1.39
C ARG A 116 -2.52 7.20 0.26
N ILE A 117 -3.11 6.14 -0.28
CA ILE A 117 -4.14 6.26 -1.33
C ILE A 117 -5.37 6.99 -0.78
N ASN A 118 -5.80 6.71 0.43
CA ASN A 118 -6.92 7.37 1.08
C ASN A 118 -6.64 8.88 1.27
N LEU A 119 -5.45 9.24 1.75
CA LEU A 119 -5.03 10.64 1.88
C LEU A 119 -5.00 11.35 0.52
N LYS A 120 -4.41 10.71 -0.50
CA LYS A 120 -4.40 11.24 -1.88
C LYS A 120 -5.80 11.38 -2.45
N GLY A 121 -6.69 10.43 -2.16
CA GLY A 121 -8.11 10.45 -2.56
C GLY A 121 -8.86 11.63 -1.97
N ALA A 122 -8.76 11.85 -0.66
CA ALA A 122 -9.39 12.98 0.02
C ALA A 122 -8.87 14.33 -0.49
N SER A 123 -7.56 14.44 -0.74
CA SER A 123 -6.95 15.63 -1.38
C SER A 123 -7.55 15.88 -2.76
N ASN A 124 -7.61 14.85 -3.61
CA ASN A 124 -8.16 14.99 -4.96
C ASN A 124 -9.65 15.35 -4.96
N GLU A 125 -10.45 14.77 -4.06
CA GLU A 125 -11.86 15.12 -3.89
C GLU A 125 -12.04 16.61 -3.59
N SER A 126 -11.24 17.14 -2.65
CA SER A 126 -11.24 18.57 -2.31
C SER A 126 -10.86 19.45 -3.50
N ARG A 127 -9.82 19.08 -4.26
CA ARG A 127 -9.40 19.82 -5.47
C ARG A 127 -10.48 19.83 -6.53
N VAL A 128 -11.10 18.67 -6.80
CA VAL A 128 -12.18 18.54 -7.80
C VAL A 128 -13.36 19.41 -7.39
N LYS A 129 -13.75 19.40 -6.12
CA LYS A 129 -14.84 20.25 -5.62
C LYS A 129 -14.56 21.73 -5.82
N ILE A 130 -13.37 22.20 -5.44
CA ILE A 130 -12.97 23.61 -5.62
C ILE A 130 -12.94 23.98 -7.11
N ALA A 131 -12.38 23.12 -7.96
CA ALA A 131 -12.31 23.35 -9.39
C ALA A 131 -13.72 23.43 -10.01
N ASN A 132 -14.64 22.56 -9.60
CA ASN A 132 -16.04 22.58 -10.03
C ASN A 132 -16.76 23.85 -9.58
N ASP A 133 -16.61 24.27 -8.32
CA ASP A 133 -17.20 25.51 -7.81
C ASP A 133 -16.71 26.74 -8.59
N ARG A 134 -15.41 26.78 -8.95
CA ARG A 134 -14.83 27.85 -9.78
C ARG A 134 -15.35 27.82 -11.21
N ALA A 135 -15.39 26.65 -11.84
CA ALA A 135 -15.94 26.51 -13.19
C ALA A 135 -17.42 26.93 -13.23
N GLY A 136 -18.21 26.54 -12.23
CA GLY A 136 -19.61 26.96 -12.09
C GLY A 136 -19.78 28.47 -11.89
N ALA A 137 -18.82 29.15 -11.24
CA ALA A 137 -18.82 30.61 -11.12
C ALA A 137 -18.46 31.33 -12.43
N LEU A 138 -17.65 30.71 -13.29
CA LEU A 138 -17.28 31.24 -14.62
C LEU A 138 -18.36 31.04 -15.69
N LEU A 139 -19.23 30.04 -15.50
CA LEU A 139 -20.35 29.76 -16.40
C LEU A 139 -21.62 30.58 -16.10
N LYS A 140 -21.60 31.40 -15.04
CA LYS A 140 -22.65 32.37 -14.71
C LYS A 140 -22.26 33.75 -15.16
#